data_AF-A0A9W9I3E5-F1
#
_entry.id   AF-A0A9W9I3E5-F1
#
_cell.length_a   1.000
_cell.length_b   1.000
_cell.length_c   1.000
_cell.angle_alpha   90.00
_cell.angle_beta   90.00
_cell.angle_gamma   90.00
#
_symmetry.space_group_name_H-M   'P 1'
#
loop_
_entity.id
_entity.type
_entity.pdbx_description
1 polymer ?
#
loop_
_entity_poly.entity_id
_entity_poly.type
_entity_poly.pdbx_seq_one_letter_code
_entity_poly.pdbx_strand_id
1 'polypeptide(L)'
;MDMQTKIRRYKAVKELYERINGCKSWFFSPGDLQGFGIQALQVDVSDEGSLQFDPCFFRPYPERDLPKYPLDTVRMATVGIEKIRPLNFRPDFDSILRDYENTPGIEDPLRSARSRYESIMELTGPDEWAVHATETYMHIQSQLDACRIGLSPYSSFAYLSSLGRWRTKPTRGDPPTVVGGNRDISWRIESWQEDGHESLPNPHAIAALTSDVPANREDGNLTRHEITAILAIMVIRTRHRPFVSHPIHPLLLISYTGQKHGRIIQASLHGDQLLLQYSQLWSFADDETAPVDLFMRYSISQLVEIARVEKPNVALGSLVGPIASMNLD
;
A
#
# COMPACT_ATOMS: atom_id res chain seq x y z
N MET A 1 -25.40 -9.23 -12.08
CA MET A 1 -25.11 -8.08 -12.97
C MET A 1 -25.11 -8.55 -14.42
N ASP A 2 -25.90 -7.89 -15.28
CA ASP A 2 -25.98 -8.20 -16.70
C ASP A 2 -24.69 -7.81 -17.45
N MET A 3 -24.56 -8.25 -18.71
CA MET A 3 -23.36 -8.05 -19.51
C MET A 3 -23.13 -6.57 -19.88
N GLN A 4 -24.19 -5.81 -20.16
CA GLN A 4 -24.06 -4.40 -20.55
C GLN A 4 -23.53 -3.56 -19.39
N THR A 5 -24.04 -3.80 -18.18
CA THR A 5 -23.56 -3.12 -16.97
C THR A 5 -22.08 -3.41 -16.70
N LYS A 6 -21.63 -4.66 -16.87
CA LYS A 6 -20.22 -5.04 -16.72
C LYS A 6 -19.31 -4.29 -17.71
N ILE A 7 -19.70 -4.26 -18.98
CA ILE A 7 -18.95 -3.56 -20.04
C ILE A 7 -18.88 -2.06 -19.75
N ARG A 8 -20.00 -1.43 -19.38
CA ARG A 8 -20.04 0.00 -19.05
C ARG A 8 -19.09 0.34 -17.91
N ARG A 9 -19.16 -0.42 -16.81
CA ARG A 9 -18.28 -0.22 -15.65
C ARG A 9 -16.80 -0.32 -16.02
N TYR A 10 -16.40 -1.39 -16.70
CA TYR A 10 -15.02 -1.56 -17.12
C TYR A 10 -14.54 -0.37 -17.97
N LYS A 11 -15.35 0.09 -18.94
CA LYS A 11 -15.02 1.25 -19.76
C LYS A 11 -14.86 2.52 -18.94
N ALA A 12 -15.81 2.82 -18.05
CA ALA A 12 -15.76 4.01 -17.19
C ALA A 12 -14.50 4.05 -16.32
N VAL A 13 -14.16 2.92 -15.67
CA VAL A 13 -12.95 2.82 -14.83
C VAL A 13 -11.68 2.95 -15.67
N LYS A 14 -11.67 2.36 -16.88
CA LYS A 14 -10.54 2.46 -17.80
C LYS A 14 -10.32 3.88 -18.32
N GLU A 15 -11.37 4.57 -18.70
CA GLU A 15 -11.32 5.98 -19.13
C GLU A 15 -10.83 6.87 -17.97
N LEU A 16 -11.30 6.61 -16.74
CA LEU A 16 -10.83 7.31 -15.54
C LEU A 16 -9.33 7.06 -15.29
N TYR A 17 -8.87 5.82 -15.42
CA TYR A 17 -7.45 5.46 -15.35
C TYR A 17 -6.61 6.25 -16.38
N GLU A 18 -7.04 6.26 -17.64
CA GLU A 18 -6.33 6.94 -18.72
C GLU A 18 -6.26 8.46 -18.48
N ARG A 19 -7.35 9.06 -18.00
CA ARG A 19 -7.40 10.50 -17.65
C ARG A 19 -6.43 10.85 -16.51
N ILE A 20 -6.48 10.13 -15.39
CA ILE A 20 -5.60 10.38 -14.24
C ILE A 20 -4.13 10.15 -14.63
N ASN A 21 -3.84 9.08 -15.36
CA ASN A 21 -2.47 8.77 -15.79
C ASN A 21 -1.92 9.81 -16.78
N GLY A 22 -2.79 10.47 -17.56
CA GLY A 22 -2.44 11.57 -18.46
C GLY A 22 -2.21 12.92 -17.78
N CYS A 23 -2.57 13.07 -16.51
CA CYS A 23 -2.38 14.31 -15.76
C CYS A 23 -0.90 14.58 -15.48
N LYS A 24 -0.49 15.84 -15.55
CA LYS A 24 0.87 16.29 -15.18
C LYS A 24 1.07 16.49 -13.68
N SER A 25 -0.03 16.66 -12.93
CA SER A 25 0.04 16.83 -11.47
C SER A 25 0.47 15.54 -10.77
N TRP A 26 1.30 15.70 -9.74
CA TRP A 26 1.72 14.61 -8.86
C TRP A 26 0.77 14.39 -7.69
N PHE A 27 0.03 15.42 -7.30
CA PHE A 27 -0.85 15.42 -6.14
C PHE A 27 -2.25 15.89 -6.54
N PHE A 28 -3.25 15.31 -5.91
CA PHE A 28 -4.65 15.64 -6.12
C PHE A 28 -5.31 15.85 -4.76
N SER A 29 -5.83 17.05 -4.55
CA SER A 29 -6.71 17.33 -3.43
C SER A 29 -8.05 16.60 -3.60
N PRO A 30 -8.84 16.43 -2.53
CA PRO A 30 -10.21 15.95 -2.63
C PRO A 30 -11.07 16.70 -3.67
N GLY A 31 -10.87 18.02 -3.79
CA GLY A 31 -11.56 18.85 -4.79
C GLY A 31 -11.16 18.52 -6.22
N ASP A 32 -9.85 18.30 -6.48
CA ASP A 32 -9.37 17.86 -7.79
C ASP A 32 -10.00 16.52 -8.18
N LEU A 33 -10.03 15.58 -7.24
CA LEU A 33 -10.60 14.24 -7.43
C LEU A 33 -12.11 14.26 -7.69
N GLN A 34 -12.84 15.18 -7.04
CA GLN A 34 -14.25 15.39 -7.30
C GLN A 34 -14.49 15.81 -8.76
N GLY A 35 -13.59 16.59 -9.37
CA GLY A 35 -13.61 16.93 -10.80
C GLY A 35 -13.46 15.73 -11.73
N PHE A 36 -12.92 14.62 -11.25
CA PHE A 36 -12.87 13.34 -11.97
C PHE A 36 -14.05 12.41 -11.64
N GLY A 37 -14.96 12.82 -10.75
CA GLY A 37 -16.04 11.98 -10.23
C GLY A 37 -15.59 10.99 -9.15
N ILE A 38 -14.40 11.19 -8.58
CA ILE A 38 -13.89 10.41 -7.46
C ILE A 38 -14.26 11.13 -6.16
N GLN A 39 -14.93 10.44 -5.24
CA GLN A 39 -15.13 10.97 -3.90
C GLN A 39 -13.92 10.59 -3.06
N ALA A 40 -13.28 11.56 -2.42
CA ALA A 40 -12.12 11.34 -1.58
C ALA A 40 -12.29 12.07 -0.25
N LEU A 41 -12.01 11.40 0.85
CA LEU A 41 -12.05 11.99 2.19
C LEU A 41 -10.95 11.40 3.07
N GLN A 42 -10.30 12.27 3.83
CA GLN A 42 -9.37 11.84 4.88
C GLN A 42 -10.19 11.39 6.09
N VAL A 43 -9.79 10.29 6.73
CA VAL A 43 -10.43 9.75 7.94
C VAL A 43 -9.52 9.90 9.14
N ASP A 44 -10.16 10.09 10.30
CA ASP A 44 -9.49 10.17 11.59
C ASP A 44 -9.16 8.79 12.16
N VAL A 45 -8.24 8.78 13.13
CA VAL A 45 -7.94 7.62 13.97
C VAL A 45 -8.87 7.67 15.18
N SER A 46 -9.61 6.59 15.40
CA SER A 46 -10.43 6.40 16.60
C SER A 46 -9.59 6.27 17.88
N ASP A 47 -10.22 6.45 19.04
CA ASP A 47 -9.61 6.22 20.35
C ASP A 47 -9.04 4.79 20.52
N GLU A 48 -9.55 3.83 19.77
CA GLU A 48 -9.08 2.43 19.73
C GLU A 48 -7.89 2.20 18.77
N GLY A 49 -7.33 3.28 18.19
CA GLY A 49 -6.18 3.22 17.29
C GLY A 49 -6.50 2.69 15.88
N SER A 50 -7.78 2.69 15.48
CA SER A 50 -8.24 2.23 14.15
C SER A 50 -8.78 3.37 13.29
N LEU A 51 -8.60 3.29 11.97
CA LEU A 51 -9.11 4.30 11.03
C LEU A 51 -10.63 4.20 10.89
N GLN A 52 -11.30 5.35 10.97
CA GLN A 52 -12.76 5.46 10.94
C GLN A 52 -13.32 5.44 9.51
N PHE A 53 -13.17 4.31 8.82
CA PHE A 53 -13.79 4.13 7.50
C PHE A 53 -15.32 3.98 7.61
N ASP A 54 -16.07 4.73 6.79
CA ASP A 54 -17.52 4.56 6.62
C ASP A 54 -17.92 4.60 5.13
N PRO A 55 -18.39 3.48 4.55
CA PRO A 55 -18.47 2.16 5.18
C PRO A 55 -17.08 1.56 5.43
N CYS A 56 -16.96 0.68 6.41
CA CYS A 56 -15.74 -0.06 6.71
C CYS A 56 -15.76 -1.44 6.03
N PHE A 57 -14.79 -1.70 5.15
CA PHE A 57 -14.57 -3.01 4.50
C PHE A 57 -13.41 -3.79 5.13
N PHE A 58 -12.50 -3.10 5.83
CA PHE A 58 -11.31 -3.70 6.42
C PHE A 58 -11.14 -3.25 7.86
N ARG A 59 -11.22 -4.20 8.81
CA ARG A 59 -10.90 -3.95 10.21
C ARG A 59 -9.46 -4.36 10.47
N PRO A 60 -8.63 -3.52 11.10
CA PRO A 60 -7.27 -3.92 11.45
C PRO A 60 -7.32 -5.14 12.35
N TYR A 61 -6.33 -6.03 12.21
CA TYR A 61 -6.17 -7.15 13.13
C TYR A 61 -6.11 -6.64 14.58
N PRO A 62 -6.74 -7.29 15.57
CA PRO A 62 -6.81 -6.75 16.92
C PRO A 62 -5.43 -6.54 17.54
N GLU A 63 -5.18 -5.36 18.09
CA GLU A 63 -3.88 -5.00 18.68
C GLU A 63 -3.45 -5.97 19.78
N ARG A 64 -4.39 -6.26 20.68
CA ARG A 64 -4.24 -7.18 21.81
C ARG A 64 -3.87 -8.62 21.41
N ASP A 65 -4.00 -8.97 20.14
CA ASP A 65 -3.72 -10.32 19.66
C ASP A 65 -2.29 -10.46 19.13
N LEU A 66 -1.62 -9.38 18.70
CA LEU A 66 -0.23 -9.46 18.21
C LEU A 66 0.76 -9.96 19.29
N PRO A 67 0.72 -9.49 20.56
CA PRO A 67 1.64 -9.95 21.59
C PRO A 67 1.52 -11.44 21.93
N LYS A 68 0.42 -12.11 21.54
CA LYS A 68 0.23 -13.56 21.73
C LYS A 68 1.20 -14.40 20.90
N TYR A 69 1.84 -13.79 19.91
CA TYR A 69 2.75 -14.43 18.98
C TYR A 69 4.13 -13.74 19.04
N PRO A 70 4.93 -14.00 20.08
CA PRO A 70 6.28 -13.43 20.17
C PRO A 70 7.19 -14.02 19.09
N LEU A 71 8.31 -13.33 18.82
CA LEU A 71 9.30 -13.79 17.84
C LEU A 71 9.95 -15.11 18.26
N ASP A 72 10.07 -16.02 17.31
CA ASP A 72 10.75 -17.30 17.47
C ASP A 72 12.20 -17.18 16.98
N THR A 73 13.06 -16.55 17.79
CA THR A 73 14.45 -16.23 17.42
C THR A 73 15.29 -17.48 17.14
N VAL A 74 15.00 -18.58 17.85
CA VAL A 74 15.67 -19.88 17.63
C VAL A 74 15.32 -20.43 16.25
N ARG A 75 14.03 -20.42 15.87
CA ARG A 75 13.61 -20.86 14.55
C ARG A 75 14.15 -19.94 13.45
N MET A 76 14.08 -18.63 13.65
CA MET A 76 14.65 -17.64 12.72
C MET A 76 16.11 -17.95 12.40
N ALA A 77 16.94 -18.16 13.43
CA ALA A 77 18.35 -18.55 13.26
C ALA A 77 18.51 -19.87 12.49
N THR A 78 17.65 -20.86 12.75
CA THR A 78 17.70 -22.18 12.11
C THR A 78 17.38 -22.13 10.62
N VAL A 79 16.46 -21.25 10.20
CA VAL A 79 16.07 -21.09 8.78
C VAL A 79 16.89 -20.04 8.04
N GLY A 80 17.97 -19.53 8.64
CA GLY A 80 18.82 -18.50 8.03
C GLY A 80 18.15 -17.13 7.91
N ILE A 81 17.08 -16.88 8.67
CA ILE A 81 16.49 -15.54 8.81
C ILE A 81 17.21 -14.88 9.99
N GLU A 82 18.29 -14.16 9.71
CA GLU A 82 19.19 -13.71 10.77
C GLU A 82 18.60 -12.63 11.68
N LYS A 83 17.66 -11.79 11.19
CA LYS A 83 16.92 -10.76 11.96
C LYS A 83 15.77 -10.14 11.15
N ILE A 84 14.83 -9.50 11.84
CA ILE A 84 13.93 -8.49 11.25
C ILE A 84 14.79 -7.36 10.68
N ARG A 85 14.46 -6.89 9.46
CA ARG A 85 15.18 -5.76 8.87
C ARG A 85 14.91 -4.50 9.68
N PRO A 86 15.91 -3.74 10.14
CA PRO A 86 15.66 -2.46 10.81
C PRO A 86 14.97 -1.47 9.86
N LEU A 87 14.10 -0.60 10.40
CA LEU A 87 13.36 0.39 9.62
C LEU A 87 14.29 1.44 9.00
N ASN A 88 15.34 1.79 9.73
CA ASN A 88 16.39 2.71 9.32
C ASN A 88 17.76 2.04 9.22
N PHE A 89 17.86 0.93 8.48
CA PHE A 89 19.13 0.25 8.26
C PHE A 89 20.08 1.08 7.37
N ARG A 90 20.85 1.96 8.01
CA ARG A 90 22.00 2.65 7.41
C ARG A 90 23.23 2.24 8.20
N PRO A 91 24.04 1.29 7.71
CA PRO A 91 25.26 0.93 8.41
C PRO A 91 26.18 2.15 8.46
N ASP A 92 26.61 2.52 9.66
CA ASP A 92 27.63 3.53 9.84
C ASP A 92 28.97 3.03 9.27
N PHE A 93 29.87 3.96 8.95
CA PHE A 93 31.16 3.64 8.38
C PHE A 93 31.96 2.66 9.24
N ASP A 94 31.91 2.79 10.57
CA ASP A 94 32.67 1.93 11.48
C ASP A 94 32.12 0.49 11.49
N SER A 95 30.79 0.33 11.39
CA SER A 95 30.15 -0.98 11.24
C SER A 95 30.58 -1.67 9.95
N ILE A 96 30.60 -0.93 8.83
CA ILE A 96 31.10 -1.48 7.55
C ILE A 96 32.58 -1.83 7.67
N LEU A 97 33.40 -0.96 8.26
CA LEU A 97 34.84 -1.21 8.43
C LEU A 97 35.09 -2.50 9.22
N ARG A 98 34.38 -2.68 10.35
CA ARG A 98 34.46 -3.92 11.14
C ARG A 98 34.11 -5.15 10.33
N ASP A 99 33.09 -5.10 9.47
CA ASP A 99 32.72 -6.24 8.62
C ASP A 99 33.85 -6.59 7.64
N TYR A 100 34.46 -5.59 7.00
CA TYR A 100 35.59 -5.81 6.07
C TYR A 100 36.86 -6.28 6.79
N GLU A 101 37.16 -5.78 7.99
CA GLU A 101 38.30 -6.23 8.81
C GLU A 101 38.17 -7.71 9.20
N ASN A 102 36.94 -8.19 9.41
CA ASN A 102 36.66 -9.57 9.77
C ASN A 102 36.45 -10.49 8.55
N THR A 103 36.43 -9.96 7.34
CA THR A 103 36.21 -10.75 6.10
C THR A 103 37.55 -11.26 5.54
N PRO A 104 37.78 -12.59 5.50
CA PRO A 104 39.02 -13.14 4.97
C PRO A 104 39.23 -12.79 3.49
N GLY A 105 40.45 -12.40 3.12
CA GLY A 105 40.82 -12.16 1.72
C GLY A 105 40.60 -10.72 1.22
N ILE A 106 40.20 -9.79 2.08
CA ILE A 106 40.16 -8.36 1.76
C ILE A 106 41.56 -7.75 2.00
N GLU A 107 42.22 -7.27 0.94
CA GLU A 107 43.58 -6.71 1.02
C GLU A 107 43.64 -5.35 1.72
N ASP A 108 42.64 -4.49 1.51
CA ASP A 108 42.56 -3.15 2.10
C ASP A 108 41.15 -2.88 2.66
N PRO A 109 40.87 -3.34 3.90
CA PRO A 109 39.57 -3.18 4.53
C PRO A 109 39.10 -1.72 4.60
N LEU A 110 40.00 -0.77 4.83
CA LEU A 110 39.67 0.64 4.95
C LEU A 110 39.17 1.22 3.62
N ARG A 111 39.91 0.95 2.53
CA ARG A 111 39.51 1.40 1.19
C ARG A 111 38.22 0.72 0.75
N SER A 112 38.08 -0.58 0.99
CA SER A 112 36.86 -1.32 0.66
C SER A 112 35.65 -0.81 1.45
N ALA A 113 35.80 -0.56 2.75
CA ALA A 113 34.76 0.00 3.59
C ALA A 113 34.35 1.41 3.14
N ARG A 114 35.32 2.27 2.79
CA ARG A 114 35.05 3.62 2.27
C ARG A 114 34.26 3.58 0.98
N SER A 115 34.74 2.80 0.01
CA SER A 115 34.05 2.65 -1.27
C SER A 115 32.63 2.12 -1.08
N ARG A 116 32.43 1.16 -0.17
CA ARG A 116 31.11 0.62 0.15
C ARG A 116 30.20 1.66 0.80
N TYR A 117 30.71 2.40 1.78
CA TYR A 117 29.96 3.46 2.47
C TYR A 117 29.52 4.56 1.50
N GLU A 118 30.44 5.05 0.67
CA GLU A 118 30.17 6.05 -0.37
C GLU A 118 29.09 5.55 -1.34
N SER A 119 29.20 4.31 -1.82
CA SER A 119 28.18 3.70 -2.68
C SER A 119 26.81 3.58 -1.99
N ILE A 120 26.75 3.28 -0.69
CA ILE A 120 25.47 3.24 0.05
C ILE A 120 24.90 4.66 0.17
N MET A 121 25.73 5.66 0.48
CA MET A 121 25.27 7.05 0.61
C MET A 121 24.77 7.63 -0.72
N GLU A 122 25.44 7.32 -1.83
CA GLU A 122 24.98 7.68 -3.17
C GLU A 122 23.61 7.06 -3.50
N LEU A 123 23.38 5.80 -3.11
CA LEU A 123 22.13 5.07 -3.37
C LEU A 123 21.01 5.34 -2.36
N THR A 124 21.27 6.06 -1.27
CA THR A 124 20.30 6.33 -0.18
C THR A 124 20.22 7.81 0.17
N GLY A 125 20.54 8.67 -0.80
CA GLY A 125 20.40 10.11 -0.68
C GLY A 125 18.99 10.53 -0.27
N PRO A 126 18.80 11.75 0.26
CA PRO A 126 17.50 12.23 0.75
C PRO A 126 16.41 12.25 -0.33
N ASP A 127 16.81 12.28 -1.60
CA ASP A 127 15.91 12.31 -2.76
C ASP A 127 15.72 10.94 -3.42
N GLU A 128 16.30 9.87 -2.87
CA GLU A 128 16.11 8.48 -3.32
C GLU A 128 14.77 7.92 -2.80
N TRP A 129 13.65 8.56 -3.16
CA TRP A 129 12.32 8.30 -2.60
C TRP A 129 11.86 6.86 -2.84
N ALA A 130 12.09 6.33 -4.05
CA ALA A 130 11.81 4.93 -4.37
C ALA A 130 12.51 3.95 -3.40
N VAL A 131 13.77 4.24 -3.05
CA VAL A 131 14.57 3.41 -2.14
C VAL A 131 14.00 3.48 -0.74
N HIS A 132 13.74 4.69 -0.21
CA HIS A 132 13.18 4.88 1.14
C HIS A 132 11.79 4.25 1.30
N ALA A 133 10.93 4.38 0.28
CA ALA A 133 9.62 3.73 0.25
C ALA A 133 9.78 2.20 0.28
N THR A 134 10.72 1.66 -0.50
CA THR A 134 11.01 0.22 -0.54
C THR A 134 11.58 -0.29 0.78
N GLU A 135 12.49 0.44 1.43
CA GLU A 135 13.02 0.10 2.75
C GLU A 135 11.90 0.00 3.79
N THR A 136 11.01 0.98 3.81
CA THR A 136 9.86 1.01 4.72
C THR A 136 8.94 -0.19 4.49
N TYR A 137 8.60 -0.47 3.23
CA TYR A 137 7.83 -1.65 2.86
C TYR A 137 8.52 -2.95 3.29
N MET A 138 9.82 -3.09 3.02
CA MET A 138 10.60 -4.29 3.36
C MET A 138 10.72 -4.49 4.88
N HIS A 139 10.78 -3.41 5.66
CA HIS A 139 10.70 -3.49 7.12
C HIS A 139 9.37 -4.12 7.56
N ILE A 140 8.23 -3.57 7.10
CA ILE A 140 6.89 -4.09 7.44
C ILE A 140 6.74 -5.54 6.98
N GLN A 141 7.18 -5.88 5.77
CA GLN A 141 7.13 -7.27 5.30
C GLN A 141 7.99 -8.21 6.16
N SER A 142 9.19 -7.78 6.57
CA SER A 142 10.04 -8.60 7.43
C SER A 142 9.39 -8.88 8.79
N GLN A 143 8.60 -7.94 9.33
CA GLN A 143 7.81 -8.14 10.55
C GLN A 143 6.67 -9.15 10.35
N LEU A 144 5.99 -9.07 9.20
CA LEU A 144 4.88 -9.95 8.83
C LEU A 144 5.35 -11.38 8.54
N ASP A 145 6.53 -11.52 7.96
CA ASP A 145 7.11 -12.81 7.55
C ASP A 145 8.02 -13.44 8.62
N ALA A 146 8.30 -12.71 9.71
CA ALA A 146 9.07 -13.24 10.83
C ALA A 146 8.40 -14.49 11.44
N CYS A 147 9.23 -15.44 11.84
CA CYS A 147 8.79 -16.63 12.56
C CYS A 147 8.27 -16.25 13.95
N ARG A 148 7.12 -16.80 14.32
CA ARG A 148 6.45 -16.49 15.59
C ARG A 148 6.11 -17.76 16.35
N ILE A 149 6.22 -17.70 17.67
CA ILE A 149 5.76 -18.75 18.59
C ILE A 149 4.23 -18.75 18.58
N GLY A 150 3.62 -19.94 18.67
CA GLY A 150 2.17 -20.10 18.67
C GLY A 150 1.53 -20.14 17.28
N LEU A 151 2.29 -19.87 16.22
CA LEU A 151 1.90 -20.15 14.84
C LEU A 151 2.55 -21.46 14.36
N SER A 152 1.97 -22.06 13.31
CA SER A 152 2.57 -23.23 12.64
C SER A 152 4.02 -22.94 12.23
N PRO A 153 4.92 -23.94 12.22
CA PRO A 153 6.34 -23.76 11.86
C PRO A 153 6.56 -23.12 10.48
N TYR A 154 5.61 -23.28 9.56
CA TYR A 154 5.64 -22.71 8.21
C TYR A 154 4.81 -21.42 8.08
N SER A 155 4.35 -20.89 9.20
CA SER A 155 3.45 -19.73 9.26
C SER A 155 4.09 -18.54 9.96
N SER A 156 3.66 -17.38 9.50
CA SER A 156 4.01 -16.04 9.97
C SER A 156 2.71 -15.24 10.14
N PHE A 157 2.80 -13.96 10.49
CA PHE A 157 1.61 -13.11 10.52
C PHE A 157 0.91 -13.02 9.17
N ALA A 158 1.62 -13.18 8.05
CA ALA A 158 0.98 -13.23 6.73
C ALA A 158 -0.12 -14.30 6.62
N TYR A 159 -0.09 -15.36 7.44
CA TYR A 159 -1.13 -16.41 7.49
C TYR A 159 -2.35 -16.03 8.33
N LEU A 160 -2.26 -14.96 9.12
CA LEU A 160 -3.42 -14.40 9.83
C LEU A 160 -4.28 -13.53 8.91
N SER A 161 -3.76 -13.17 7.71
CA SER A 161 -4.54 -12.48 6.69
C SER A 161 -5.75 -13.31 6.27
N SER A 162 -6.89 -12.65 6.12
CA SER A 162 -8.11 -13.29 5.60
C SER A 162 -8.04 -13.55 4.09
N LEU A 163 -7.01 -13.04 3.40
CA LEU A 163 -6.78 -13.21 1.97
C LEU A 163 -5.49 -14.00 1.72
N GLY A 164 -5.48 -14.80 0.66
CA GLY A 164 -4.29 -15.50 0.21
C GLY A 164 -3.37 -14.59 -0.60
N ARG A 165 -2.10 -15.02 -0.76
CA ARG A 165 -1.16 -14.44 -1.75
C ARG A 165 -1.51 -14.87 -3.19
N TRP A 166 -2.79 -14.76 -3.54
CA TRP A 166 -3.31 -15.01 -4.88
C TRP A 166 -3.80 -13.70 -5.48
N ARG A 167 -3.71 -13.56 -6.79
CA ARG A 167 -4.22 -12.38 -7.52
C ARG A 167 -4.69 -12.71 -8.91
N THR A 168 -5.60 -11.88 -9.41
CA THR A 168 -6.01 -11.80 -10.80
C THR A 168 -4.81 -11.39 -11.65
N LYS A 169 -4.42 -12.23 -12.62
CA LYS A 169 -3.25 -11.98 -13.46
C LYS A 169 -3.58 -10.92 -14.53
N PRO A 170 -2.81 -9.82 -14.62
CA PRO A 170 -2.94 -8.88 -15.72
C PRO A 170 -2.68 -9.55 -17.07
N THR A 171 -3.37 -9.10 -18.11
CA THR A 171 -3.23 -9.58 -19.50
C THR A 171 -2.82 -8.44 -20.42
N ARG A 172 -2.51 -8.76 -21.69
CA ARG A 172 -2.13 -7.74 -22.69
C ARG A 172 -3.23 -6.68 -22.82
N GLY A 173 -2.83 -5.42 -22.65
CA GLY A 173 -3.73 -4.26 -22.74
C GLY A 173 -4.42 -3.88 -21.44
N ASP A 174 -4.16 -4.59 -20.34
CA ASP A 174 -4.48 -4.10 -19.00
C ASP A 174 -3.45 -3.05 -18.55
N PRO A 175 -3.81 -2.17 -17.60
CA PRO A 175 -2.86 -1.30 -16.96
C PRO A 175 -1.65 -2.05 -16.38
N PRO A 176 -0.45 -1.47 -16.45
CA PRO A 176 0.70 -2.01 -15.76
C PRO A 176 0.46 -2.04 -14.24
N THR A 177 1.12 -2.98 -13.56
CA THR A 177 1.20 -3.02 -12.07
C THR A 177 2.54 -2.52 -11.54
N VAL A 178 3.40 -2.07 -12.45
CA VAL A 178 4.70 -1.46 -12.21
C VAL A 178 5.00 -0.52 -13.37
N VAL A 179 5.45 0.69 -13.06
CA VAL A 179 5.85 1.69 -14.06
C VAL A 179 7.23 2.20 -13.71
N GLY A 180 8.13 2.20 -14.70
CA GLY A 180 9.51 2.62 -14.56
C GLY A 180 10.51 1.58 -15.08
N GLY A 181 11.78 1.96 -15.10
CA GLY A 181 12.89 1.06 -15.46
C GLY A 181 13.36 0.23 -14.26
N ASN A 182 14.34 -0.67 -14.47
CA ASN A 182 14.93 -1.43 -13.36
C ASN A 182 15.64 -0.55 -12.31
N ARG A 183 16.02 0.68 -12.68
CA ARG A 183 16.67 1.66 -11.80
C ARG A 183 15.81 2.90 -11.50
N ASP A 184 14.81 3.20 -12.33
CA ASP A 184 13.94 4.38 -12.21
C ASP A 184 12.49 3.94 -12.07
N ILE A 185 12.17 3.23 -10.98
CA ILE A 185 10.80 2.79 -10.70
C ILE A 185 10.01 4.00 -10.24
N SER A 186 9.04 4.41 -11.04
CA SER A 186 8.12 5.48 -10.68
C SER A 186 7.13 5.01 -9.60
N TRP A 187 6.57 3.80 -9.78
CA TRP A 187 5.78 3.12 -8.75
C TRP A 187 5.63 1.62 -9.03
N ARG A 188 5.34 0.86 -7.98
CA ARG A 188 5.16 -0.60 -8.05
C ARG A 188 4.15 -1.10 -7.03
N ILE A 189 3.23 -1.97 -7.47
CA ILE A 189 2.45 -2.81 -6.56
C ILE A 189 3.32 -3.98 -6.12
N GLU A 190 3.83 -3.92 -4.90
CA GLU A 190 4.75 -4.92 -4.34
C GLU A 190 4.05 -6.20 -3.91
N SER A 191 2.87 -6.06 -3.31
CA SER A 191 2.01 -7.18 -2.95
C SER A 191 0.58 -6.91 -3.36
N TRP A 192 -0.12 -7.96 -3.74
CA TRP A 192 -1.53 -7.94 -4.09
C TRP A 192 -2.15 -9.27 -3.68
N GLN A 193 -3.04 -9.21 -2.70
CA GLN A 193 -3.75 -10.32 -2.08
C GLN A 193 -5.24 -10.24 -2.44
N GLU A 194 -5.80 -11.35 -2.90
CA GLU A 194 -7.20 -11.55 -3.24
C GLU A 194 -7.63 -12.97 -2.84
N ASP A 195 -8.94 -13.20 -2.81
CA ASP A 195 -9.46 -14.55 -2.64
C ASP A 195 -9.35 -15.36 -3.93
N GLY A 196 -8.66 -16.49 -3.86
CA GLY A 196 -8.45 -17.41 -4.99
C GLY A 196 -9.59 -18.39 -5.22
N HIS A 197 -10.67 -18.35 -4.43
CA HIS A 197 -11.79 -19.28 -4.56
C HIS A 197 -12.57 -19.05 -5.87
N GLU A 198 -12.61 -20.06 -6.77
CA GLU A 198 -13.09 -19.87 -8.13
C GLU A 198 -14.61 -19.64 -8.27
N SER A 199 -15.42 -20.27 -7.40
CA SER A 199 -16.88 -20.30 -7.59
C SER A 199 -17.59 -19.09 -6.97
N LEU A 200 -17.06 -18.57 -5.87
CA LEU A 200 -17.62 -17.42 -5.15
C LEU A 200 -16.52 -16.77 -4.31
N PRO A 201 -15.58 -16.05 -4.94
CA PRO A 201 -14.51 -15.40 -4.20
C PRO A 201 -15.07 -14.25 -3.36
N ASN A 202 -14.45 -14.01 -2.23
CA ASN A 202 -14.61 -12.77 -1.52
C ASN A 202 -13.99 -11.61 -2.34
N PRO A 203 -14.74 -10.53 -2.67
CA PRO A 203 -14.25 -9.46 -3.53
C PRO A 203 -13.39 -8.43 -2.81
N HIS A 204 -12.89 -8.69 -1.60
CA HIS A 204 -11.89 -7.84 -0.99
C HIS A 204 -10.52 -8.05 -1.65
N ALA A 205 -9.72 -7.00 -1.69
CA ALA A 205 -8.33 -7.06 -2.09
C ALA A 205 -7.48 -6.21 -1.13
N ILE A 206 -6.27 -6.65 -0.83
CA ILE A 206 -5.26 -5.87 -0.09
C ILE A 206 -4.03 -5.75 -0.97
N ALA A 207 -3.49 -4.55 -1.13
CA ALA A 207 -2.29 -4.32 -1.92
C ALA A 207 -1.32 -3.38 -1.20
N ALA A 208 -0.02 -3.55 -1.45
CA ALA A 208 1.02 -2.64 -1.02
C ALA A 208 1.62 -1.91 -2.23
N LEU A 209 1.83 -0.61 -2.12
CA LEU A 209 2.40 0.25 -3.16
C LEU A 209 3.69 0.89 -2.66
N THR A 210 4.74 0.85 -3.46
CA THR A 210 5.91 1.72 -3.33
C THR A 210 5.89 2.76 -4.45
N SER A 211 6.23 4.00 -4.13
CA SER A 211 6.16 5.10 -5.10
C SER A 211 7.32 6.09 -4.95
N ASP A 212 7.85 6.50 -6.10
CA ASP A 212 8.90 7.50 -6.24
C ASP A 212 8.28 8.88 -6.42
N VAL A 213 7.88 9.47 -5.31
CA VAL A 213 7.25 10.79 -5.23
C VAL A 213 7.53 11.36 -3.84
N PRO A 214 7.81 12.67 -3.68
CA PRO A 214 8.15 13.22 -2.38
C PRO A 214 6.93 13.19 -1.44
N ALA A 215 7.17 12.93 -0.16
CA ALA A 215 6.11 12.83 0.84
C ALA A 215 5.62 14.20 1.35
N ASN A 216 6.51 15.19 1.34
CA ASN A 216 6.48 16.35 2.26
C ASN A 216 5.88 17.65 1.69
N ARG A 217 5.22 17.62 0.53
CA ARG A 217 4.73 18.86 -0.11
C ARG A 217 3.23 19.09 0.09
N GLU A 218 2.46 18.02 0.21
CA GLU A 218 0.99 18.06 0.12
C GLU A 218 0.38 16.89 0.90
N ASP A 219 0.70 16.79 2.21
CA ASP A 219 0.40 15.61 3.04
C ASP A 219 -1.10 15.23 3.05
N GLY A 220 -1.99 16.21 2.92
CA GLY A 220 -3.45 16.01 2.84
C GLY A 220 -3.96 15.51 1.48
N ASN A 221 -3.13 15.56 0.44
CA ASN A 221 -3.49 15.17 -0.92
C ASN A 221 -3.07 13.72 -1.21
N LEU A 222 -3.75 13.10 -2.17
CA LEU A 222 -3.37 11.78 -2.69
C LEU A 222 -2.43 11.94 -3.87
N THR A 223 -1.44 11.05 -3.95
CA THR A 223 -0.50 11.03 -5.06
C THR A 223 -1.14 10.44 -6.31
N ARG A 224 -0.69 10.87 -7.49
CA ARG A 224 -1.08 10.27 -8.78
C ARG A 224 -0.80 8.77 -8.78
N HIS A 225 0.26 8.31 -8.12
CA HIS A 225 0.64 6.90 -8.07
C HIS A 225 -0.32 6.06 -7.24
N GLU A 226 -0.78 6.56 -6.09
CA GLU A 226 -1.82 5.89 -5.29
C GLU A 226 -3.11 5.70 -6.08
N ILE A 227 -3.59 6.77 -6.73
CA ILE A 227 -4.84 6.73 -7.51
C ILE A 227 -4.67 5.82 -8.73
N THR A 228 -3.55 5.94 -9.45
CA THR A 228 -3.25 5.10 -10.62
C THR A 228 -3.16 3.62 -10.25
N ALA A 229 -2.53 3.27 -9.13
CA ALA A 229 -2.44 1.88 -8.67
C ALA A 229 -3.82 1.31 -8.31
N ILE A 230 -4.66 2.08 -7.60
CA ILE A 230 -6.05 1.71 -7.30
C ILE A 230 -6.82 1.46 -8.59
N LEU A 231 -6.79 2.42 -9.52
CA LEU A 231 -7.50 2.31 -10.79
C LEU A 231 -6.99 1.16 -11.65
N ALA A 232 -5.67 0.91 -11.69
CA ALA A 232 -5.08 -0.22 -12.40
C ALA A 232 -5.66 -1.56 -11.90
N ILE A 233 -5.69 -1.75 -10.58
CA ILE A 233 -6.31 -2.92 -9.95
C ILE A 233 -7.80 -2.98 -10.31
N MET A 234 -8.55 -1.87 -10.22
CA MET A 234 -9.98 -1.85 -10.52
C MET A 234 -10.28 -2.18 -11.99
N VAL A 235 -9.47 -1.69 -12.95
CA VAL A 235 -9.61 -2.05 -14.37
C VAL A 235 -9.43 -3.56 -14.55
N ILE A 236 -8.41 -4.16 -13.95
CA ILE A 236 -8.16 -5.60 -14.04
C ILE A 236 -9.34 -6.39 -13.44
N ARG A 237 -9.78 -6.02 -12.23
CA ARG A 237 -10.84 -6.73 -11.49
C ARG A 237 -12.22 -6.58 -12.14
N THR A 238 -12.49 -5.46 -12.80
CA THR A 238 -13.76 -5.24 -13.51
C THR A 238 -13.80 -5.86 -14.90
N ARG A 239 -12.65 -6.30 -15.43
CA ARG A 239 -12.55 -7.01 -16.71
C ARG A 239 -12.54 -8.53 -16.55
N HIS A 240 -11.83 -9.03 -15.55
CA HIS A 240 -11.48 -10.45 -15.46
C HIS A 240 -12.26 -11.22 -14.40
N ARG A 241 -12.41 -12.52 -14.62
CA ARG A 241 -12.90 -13.44 -13.59
C ARG A 241 -11.83 -13.60 -12.49
N PRO A 242 -12.25 -13.90 -11.25
CA PRO A 242 -13.63 -14.15 -10.85
C PRO A 242 -14.41 -12.87 -10.44
N PHE A 243 -13.77 -11.71 -10.39
CA PHE A 243 -14.35 -10.51 -9.79
C PHE A 243 -15.28 -9.70 -10.70
N VAL A 244 -15.21 -9.83 -12.02
CA VAL A 244 -16.02 -9.06 -13.00
C VAL A 244 -17.53 -9.01 -12.71
N SER A 245 -18.08 -9.99 -11.99
CA SER A 245 -19.51 -10.04 -11.65
C SER A 245 -19.88 -9.41 -10.31
N HIS A 246 -18.92 -9.06 -9.47
CA HIS A 246 -19.18 -8.45 -8.17
C HIS A 246 -19.66 -7.01 -8.34
N PRO A 247 -20.69 -6.57 -7.61
CA PRO A 247 -21.20 -5.20 -7.71
C PRO A 247 -20.28 -4.17 -7.05
N ILE A 248 -19.51 -4.63 -6.06
CA ILE A 248 -18.70 -3.83 -5.15
C ILE A 248 -17.30 -4.42 -5.15
N HIS A 249 -16.29 -3.57 -5.30
CA HIS A 249 -14.88 -3.97 -5.26
C HIS A 249 -14.14 -3.19 -4.17
N PRO A 250 -14.09 -3.68 -2.92
CA PRO A 250 -13.25 -3.12 -1.89
C PRO A 250 -11.78 -3.43 -2.16
N LEU A 251 -10.93 -2.43 -1.91
CA LEU A 251 -9.48 -2.52 -1.99
C LEU A 251 -8.88 -1.73 -0.84
N LEU A 252 -8.04 -2.37 -0.04
CA LEU A 252 -7.15 -1.69 0.90
C LEU A 252 -5.79 -1.53 0.24
N LEU A 253 -5.34 -0.29 0.06
CA LEU A 253 -4.00 0.04 -0.39
C LEU A 253 -3.16 0.54 0.79
N ILE A 254 -2.02 -0.09 1.02
CA ILE A 254 -1.00 0.36 1.96
C ILE A 254 0.11 1.00 1.13
N SER A 255 0.16 2.32 1.16
CA SER A 255 1.05 3.14 0.35
C SER A 255 2.30 3.49 1.13
N TYR A 256 3.47 3.32 0.51
CA TYR A 256 4.77 3.74 0.97
C TYR A 256 5.37 4.70 -0.06
N THR A 257 5.85 5.85 0.41
CA THR A 257 6.23 6.96 -0.46
C THR A 257 7.29 7.86 0.16
N GLY A 258 7.97 8.63 -0.69
CA GLY A 258 8.87 9.71 -0.28
C GLY A 258 9.95 9.30 0.71
N GLN A 259 10.26 10.21 1.62
CA GLN A 259 11.30 10.07 2.64
C GLN A 259 10.79 9.22 3.81
N LYS A 260 10.50 7.93 3.58
CA LYS A 260 9.99 7.00 4.59
C LYS A 260 8.65 7.42 5.17
N HIS A 261 7.67 7.65 4.29
CA HIS A 261 6.30 7.90 4.70
C HIS A 261 5.37 6.82 4.18
N GLY A 262 4.19 6.73 4.79
CA GLY A 262 3.14 5.88 4.27
C GLY A 262 1.76 6.30 4.74
N ARG A 263 0.74 5.80 4.05
CA ARG A 263 -0.67 5.97 4.43
C ARG A 263 -1.49 4.74 4.04
N ILE A 264 -2.66 4.62 4.65
CA ILE A 264 -3.59 3.52 4.41
C ILE A 264 -4.82 4.09 3.71
N ILE A 265 -5.22 3.48 2.60
CA ILE A 265 -6.32 3.95 1.75
C ILE A 265 -7.31 2.81 1.56
N GLN A 266 -8.56 3.01 1.93
CA GLN A 266 -9.66 2.15 1.54
C GLN A 266 -10.35 2.72 0.30
N ALA A 267 -10.25 2.01 -0.81
CA ALA A 267 -10.98 2.28 -2.03
C ALA A 267 -12.19 1.34 -2.15
N SER A 268 -13.32 1.87 -2.58
CA SER A 268 -14.50 1.07 -2.91
C SER A 268 -15.11 1.53 -4.21
N LEU A 269 -15.15 0.64 -5.20
CA LEU A 269 -15.87 0.87 -6.45
C LEU A 269 -17.27 0.27 -6.35
N HIS A 270 -18.31 1.12 -6.37
CA HIS A 270 -19.72 0.74 -6.43
C HIS A 270 -20.30 1.12 -7.78
N GLY A 271 -20.59 0.12 -8.64
CA GLY A 271 -20.96 0.42 -10.02
C GLY A 271 -19.82 1.15 -10.73
N ASP A 272 -20.04 2.39 -11.16
CA ASP A 272 -19.05 3.30 -11.76
C ASP A 272 -18.55 4.40 -10.81
N GLN A 273 -18.96 4.39 -9.54
CA GLN A 273 -18.55 5.39 -8.55
C GLN A 273 -17.38 4.88 -7.69
N LEU A 274 -16.31 5.66 -7.63
CA LEU A 274 -15.14 5.38 -6.79
C LEU A 274 -15.13 6.28 -5.56
N LEU A 275 -15.15 5.67 -4.39
CA LEU A 275 -14.93 6.31 -3.10
C LEU A 275 -13.56 5.92 -2.56
N LEU A 276 -12.78 6.92 -2.13
CA LEU A 276 -11.49 6.80 -1.48
C LEU A 276 -11.59 7.38 -0.07
N GLN A 277 -11.22 6.59 0.92
CA GLN A 277 -11.07 7.02 2.30
C GLN A 277 -9.63 6.76 2.72
N TYR A 278 -8.93 7.74 3.27
CA TYR A 278 -7.49 7.62 3.50
C TYR A 278 -7.06 8.19 4.85
N SER A 279 -6.05 7.59 5.47
CA SER A 279 -5.44 8.13 6.68
C SER A 279 -4.62 9.39 6.38
N GLN A 280 -4.21 10.10 7.44
CA GLN A 280 -3.07 11.01 7.35
C GLN A 280 -1.82 10.31 6.82
N LEU A 281 -0.86 11.11 6.35
CA LEU A 281 0.47 10.63 6.00
C LEU A 281 1.30 10.44 7.27
N TRP A 282 1.83 9.24 7.46
CA TRP A 282 2.65 8.90 8.61
C TRP A 282 4.12 8.88 8.26
N SER A 283 4.96 9.31 9.21
CA SER A 283 6.40 9.19 9.10
C SER A 283 6.91 7.87 9.71
N PHE A 284 7.91 7.30 9.05
CA PHE A 284 8.69 6.13 9.48
C PHE A 284 10.17 6.50 9.68
N ALA A 285 10.48 7.78 9.77
CA ALA A 285 11.86 8.26 9.93
C ALA A 285 12.42 7.95 11.33
N ASP A 286 11.56 7.75 12.33
CA ASP A 286 11.91 7.50 13.73
C ASP A 286 11.36 6.14 14.17
N ASP A 287 12.26 5.25 14.60
CA ASP A 287 11.94 3.89 15.02
C ASP A 287 11.02 3.84 16.26
N GLU A 288 11.03 4.87 17.12
CA GLU A 288 10.21 4.91 18.33
C GLU A 288 8.77 5.36 18.08
N THR A 289 8.56 6.19 17.04
CA THR A 289 7.26 6.82 16.76
C THR A 289 6.59 6.30 15.49
N ALA A 290 7.31 5.54 14.66
CA ALA A 290 6.79 4.94 13.44
C ALA A 290 5.57 4.03 13.72
N PRO A 291 4.47 4.14 12.96
CA PRO A 291 3.25 3.37 13.19
C PRO A 291 3.33 1.95 12.61
N VAL A 292 4.42 1.23 12.93
CA VAL A 292 4.70 -0.13 12.42
C VAL A 292 3.54 -1.08 12.73
N ASP A 293 3.06 -1.08 13.96
CA ASP A 293 1.97 -1.95 14.41
C ASP A 293 0.66 -1.68 13.65
N LEU A 294 0.33 -0.41 13.40
CA LEU A 294 -0.86 -0.03 12.64
C LEU A 294 -0.81 -0.60 11.22
N PHE A 295 0.31 -0.42 10.52
CA PHE A 295 0.48 -0.88 9.14
C PHE A 295 0.51 -2.40 9.03
N MET A 296 1.14 -3.09 9.99
CA MET A 296 1.08 -4.54 10.09
C MET A 296 -0.38 -5.01 10.26
N ARG A 297 -1.12 -4.46 11.21
CA ARG A 297 -2.51 -4.88 11.51
C ARG A 297 -3.44 -4.69 10.32
N TYR A 298 -3.27 -3.64 9.52
CA TYR A 298 -4.04 -3.44 8.29
C TYR A 298 -3.60 -4.39 7.16
N SER A 299 -2.31 -4.75 7.09
CA SER A 299 -1.79 -5.73 6.12
C SER A 299 -2.39 -7.13 6.31
N ILE A 300 -2.83 -7.46 7.54
CA ILE A 300 -3.48 -8.71 7.91
C ILE A 300 -4.92 -8.48 8.41
N SER A 301 -5.58 -7.46 7.85
CA SER A 301 -6.91 -7.05 8.25
C SER A 301 -7.97 -8.16 8.13
N GLN A 302 -8.98 -8.07 8.99
CA GLN A 302 -10.20 -8.85 8.90
C GLN A 302 -11.16 -8.19 7.91
N LEU A 303 -11.78 -9.00 7.05
CA LEU A 303 -12.73 -8.53 6.05
C LEU A 303 -14.10 -8.29 6.68
N VAL A 304 -14.73 -7.18 6.31
CA VAL A 304 -16.11 -6.89 6.71
C VAL A 304 -17.06 -7.31 5.59
N GLU A 305 -18.08 -8.08 5.94
CA GLU A 305 -19.03 -8.61 4.97
C GLU A 305 -19.79 -7.49 4.24
N ILE A 306 -19.77 -7.53 2.90
CA ILE A 306 -20.38 -6.50 2.05
C ILE A 306 -21.90 -6.41 2.21
N ALA A 307 -22.57 -7.51 2.55
CA ALA A 307 -24.01 -7.52 2.80
C ALA A 307 -24.42 -6.67 4.03
N ARG A 308 -23.47 -6.36 4.93
CA ARG A 308 -23.69 -5.53 6.12
C ARG A 308 -23.43 -4.04 5.87
N VAL A 309 -22.95 -3.69 4.69
CA VAL A 309 -22.69 -2.31 4.31
C VAL A 309 -23.97 -1.76 3.68
N GLU A 310 -24.76 -1.04 4.48
CA GLU A 310 -25.85 -0.21 3.95
C GLU A 310 -25.27 0.78 2.92
N LYS A 311 -26.10 1.21 1.96
CA LYS A 311 -25.67 2.17 0.93
C LYS A 311 -24.92 3.34 1.60
N PRO A 312 -23.77 3.79 1.04
CA PRO A 312 -23.00 4.88 1.63
C PRO A 312 -23.94 6.04 1.95
N ASN A 313 -23.89 6.52 3.18
CA ASN A 313 -24.75 7.58 3.66
C ASN A 313 -24.36 8.86 2.93
N VAL A 314 -25.11 9.24 1.89
CA VAL A 314 -24.85 10.44 1.04
C VAL A 314 -25.15 11.75 1.80
N ALA A 315 -25.16 11.73 3.13
CA ALA A 315 -25.51 12.84 4.00
C ALA A 315 -24.35 13.81 4.27
N LEU A 316 -23.32 13.85 3.42
CA LEU A 316 -22.29 14.90 3.40
C LEU A 316 -22.56 16.00 2.35
N GLY A 317 -23.68 15.92 1.63
CA GLY A 317 -24.10 16.94 0.65
C GLY A 317 -24.65 18.25 1.25
N SER A 318 -24.73 18.41 2.58
CA SER A 318 -25.36 19.60 3.20
C SER A 318 -24.39 20.74 3.56
N LEU A 319 -23.15 20.71 3.06
CA LEU A 319 -22.18 21.83 3.22
C LEU A 319 -21.88 22.59 1.92
N VAL A 320 -22.65 22.36 0.86
CA VAL A 320 -22.45 23.04 -0.43
C VAL A 320 -23.33 24.29 -0.50
N GLY A 321 -22.73 25.46 -0.27
CA GLY A 321 -23.26 26.74 -0.77
C GLY A 321 -23.29 26.74 -2.31
N PRO A 322 -24.19 27.53 -2.93
CA PRO A 322 -24.48 27.41 -4.36
C PRO A 322 -23.24 27.64 -5.23
N ILE A 323 -23.05 26.72 -6.18
CA ILE A 323 -22.04 26.75 -7.24
C ILE A 323 -22.26 28.02 -8.07
N ALA A 324 -21.37 29.00 -7.90
CA ALA A 324 -21.24 30.10 -8.85
C ALA A 324 -20.52 29.56 -10.09
N SER A 325 -21.21 29.60 -11.21
CA SER A 325 -20.68 29.40 -12.56
C SER A 325 -19.46 30.30 -12.79
N MET A 326 -18.27 29.70 -12.92
CA MET A 326 -17.12 30.39 -13.51
C MET A 326 -17.07 30.07 -15.00
N ASN A 327 -17.29 31.12 -15.79
CA ASN A 327 -16.97 31.16 -17.22
C ASN A 327 -15.45 31.01 -17.38
N LEU A 328 -15.05 30.16 -18.32
CA LEU A 328 -13.69 30.08 -18.83
C LEU A 328 -13.58 31.09 -19.98
N ASP A 329 -12.70 32.08 -19.80
CA ASP A 329 -12.01 32.77 -20.89
C ASP A 329 -10.54 32.31 -20.90
#